data_AF-A0A953RM44-F1
#
_entry.id   AF-A0A953RM44-F1
#
_cell.length_a   1.000
_cell.length_b   1.000
_cell.length_c   1.000
_cell.angle_alpha   90.00
_cell.angle_beta   90.00
_cell.angle_gamma   90.00
#
_symmetry.space_group_name_H-M   'P 1'
#
loop_
_entity.id
_entity.type
_entity.pdbx_description
1 polymer ?
#
loop_
_entity_poly.entity_id
_entity_poly.type
_entity_poly.pdbx_seq_one_letter_code
_entity_poly.pdbx_strand_id
1 'polypeptide(L)'
;MAVVSKIEWTDATWNPVRGCTKISPGCKHCYAETFAERFRGVKGHPYEQGFDLRLVPEKLTEPFAWRSPKLVFVNSMSDLFQDGVPDDYAEAVSQVMATANWHTYQVLTKRSERLRDLLSARLQFAAERENIWWGVSVEDRKYGLPRIEHLRQAPAKVRFLSIEPLLEDIGAIDLSGISWVIVGGESGPGARPMKKEWVVSIQRQCRAYGVPFFFKQWGGVRKVKHGRELDGRTYDEYPRRVVAPVPDRIRCAAFAEDFLNSFRGMVAGTSMVQVGA
;
A
#
# COMPACT_ATOMS: atom_id res chain seq x y z
N MET A 1 -0.85 19.33 4.95
CA MET A 1 -1.08 19.18 3.48
C MET A 1 -0.66 17.77 3.09
N ALA A 2 -1.39 17.10 2.19
CA ALA A 2 -0.95 15.79 1.66
C ALA A 2 0.43 15.95 1.00
N VAL A 3 1.35 15.01 1.24
CA VAL A 3 2.62 14.98 0.53
C VAL A 3 2.33 14.52 -0.90
N VAL A 4 2.58 15.39 -1.89
CA VAL A 4 2.52 15.00 -3.31
C VAL A 4 3.50 13.85 -3.53
N SER A 5 3.00 12.72 -4.00
CA SER A 5 3.80 11.52 -4.13
C SER A 5 4.76 11.63 -5.33
N LYS A 6 5.96 11.05 -5.18
CA LYS A 6 6.86 10.75 -6.31
C LYS A 6 6.68 9.33 -6.83
N ILE A 7 5.77 8.56 -6.24
CA ILE A 7 5.45 7.19 -6.65
C ILE A 7 4.50 7.28 -7.83
N GLU A 8 4.89 6.65 -8.92
CA GLU A 8 4.37 6.90 -10.27
C GLU A 8 2.88 6.59 -10.43
N TRP A 9 2.31 5.77 -9.53
CA TRP A 9 0.96 5.25 -9.63
C TRP A 9 -0.04 5.81 -8.59
N THR A 10 0.32 6.88 -7.87
CA THR A 10 -0.49 7.45 -6.79
C THR A 10 -0.33 8.97 -6.68
N ASP A 11 -1.36 9.67 -6.20
CA ASP A 11 -1.35 11.13 -6.08
C ASP A 11 -0.72 11.59 -4.75
N ALA A 12 -0.92 10.81 -3.69
CA ALA A 12 -0.48 11.14 -2.34
C ALA A 12 -0.13 9.88 -1.52
N THR A 13 0.63 10.06 -0.46
CA THR A 13 0.88 9.00 0.53
C THR A 13 0.28 9.36 1.89
N TRP A 14 -0.20 8.33 2.59
CA TRP A 14 -0.73 8.43 3.95
C TRP A 14 -0.05 7.38 4.81
N ASN A 15 0.61 7.79 5.89
CA ASN A 15 1.46 6.89 6.69
C ASN A 15 1.07 6.94 8.17
N PRO A 16 -0.08 6.35 8.57
CA PRO A 16 -0.46 6.18 9.97
C PRO A 16 0.44 5.19 10.73
N VAL A 17 1.30 4.45 10.03
CA VAL A 17 2.35 3.62 10.64
C VAL A 17 3.70 3.98 10.00
N ARG A 18 4.79 3.87 10.75
CA ARG A 18 6.18 3.96 10.28
C ARG A 18 6.93 2.69 10.65
N GLY A 19 7.94 2.37 9.85
CA GLY A 19 8.79 1.22 10.10
C GLY A 19 8.15 -0.10 9.68
N CYS A 20 8.98 -1.10 9.43
CA CYS A 20 8.52 -2.44 9.08
C CYS A 20 9.57 -3.51 9.37
N THR A 21 9.11 -4.69 9.76
CA THR A 21 9.98 -5.88 9.81
C THR A 21 10.05 -6.54 8.43
N LYS A 22 11.26 -6.89 7.99
CA LYS A 22 11.50 -7.62 6.72
C LYS A 22 11.08 -9.08 6.86
N ILE A 23 10.34 -9.62 5.88
CA ILE A 23 9.84 -11.00 5.92
C ILE A 23 10.17 -11.84 4.69
N SER A 24 10.80 -11.26 3.67
CA SER A 24 11.08 -11.94 2.41
C SER A 24 12.25 -11.32 1.64
N PRO A 25 12.75 -12.01 0.58
CA PRO A 25 13.83 -11.48 -0.25
C PRO A 25 13.51 -10.14 -0.91
N GLY A 26 12.24 -9.83 -1.19
CA GLY A 26 11.82 -8.53 -1.72
C GLY A 26 12.07 -7.35 -0.77
N CYS A 27 12.27 -7.61 0.52
CA CYS A 27 12.57 -6.58 1.51
C CYS A 27 14.07 -6.25 1.62
N LYS A 28 14.96 -7.02 0.97
CA LYS A 28 16.42 -6.92 1.17
C LYS A 28 16.95 -5.49 0.96
N HIS A 29 16.51 -4.82 -0.10
CA HIS A 29 16.92 -3.46 -0.46
C HIS A 29 15.75 -2.46 -0.32
N CYS A 30 15.04 -2.52 0.81
CA CYS A 30 13.89 -1.68 1.08
C CYS A 30 14.26 -0.18 1.04
N TYR A 31 13.61 0.57 0.14
CA TYR A 31 13.83 2.01 0.03
C TYR A 31 13.37 2.76 1.30
N ALA A 32 12.31 2.28 1.94
CA ALA A 32 11.72 2.95 3.10
C ALA A 32 12.66 2.85 4.31
N GLU A 33 13.24 1.68 4.54
CA GLU A 33 14.29 1.47 5.53
C GLU A 33 15.50 2.35 5.23
N THR A 34 16.04 2.26 4.01
CA THR A 34 17.20 3.06 3.59
C THR A 34 16.94 4.56 3.80
N PHE A 35 15.73 5.04 3.49
CA PHE A 35 15.36 6.44 3.69
C PHE A 35 15.32 6.81 5.18
N ALA A 36 14.65 5.98 6.00
CA ALA A 36 14.38 6.23 7.40
C ALA A 36 15.67 6.20 8.24
N GLU A 37 16.56 5.24 7.98
CA GLU A 37 17.82 5.08 8.71
C GLU A 37 18.76 6.28 8.60
N ARG A 38 18.66 7.08 7.52
CA ARG A 38 19.45 8.33 7.38
C ARG A 38 19.12 9.38 8.43
N PHE A 39 17.97 9.25 9.08
CA PHE A 39 17.49 10.21 10.06
C PHE A 39 17.45 9.65 11.49
N ARG A 40 17.98 8.43 11.70
CA ARG A 40 18.10 7.86 13.03
C ARG A 40 18.94 8.80 13.91
N GLY A 41 18.41 9.17 15.08
CA GLY A 41 19.03 10.11 16.01
C GLY A 41 18.88 11.60 15.65
N VAL A 42 18.22 11.94 14.53
CA VAL A 42 17.95 13.35 14.17
C VAL A 42 16.71 13.84 14.92
N LYS A 43 16.96 14.56 16.02
CA LYS A 43 15.91 15.07 16.93
C LYS A 43 14.78 15.80 16.20
N GLY A 44 13.54 15.40 16.47
CA GLY A 44 12.34 16.01 15.92
C GLY A 44 11.99 15.58 14.48
N HIS A 45 12.83 14.76 13.84
CA HIS A 45 12.50 14.21 12.53
C HIS A 45 11.46 13.09 12.64
N PRO A 46 10.51 12.94 11.69
CA PRO A 46 9.53 11.84 11.71
C PRO A 46 10.11 10.41 11.78
N TYR A 47 11.38 10.26 11.39
CA TYR A 47 12.13 9.00 11.42
C TYR A 47 13.33 9.06 12.38
N GLU A 48 13.22 9.81 13.48
CA GLU A 48 14.24 9.87 14.54
C GLU A 48 14.59 8.48 15.09
N GLN A 49 13.62 7.56 15.12
CA GLN A 49 13.80 6.15 15.49
C GLN A 49 14.16 5.24 14.29
N GLY A 50 14.62 5.81 13.18
CA GLY A 50 14.93 5.04 11.96
C GLY A 50 13.71 4.26 11.44
N PHE A 51 13.92 3.00 11.06
CA PHE A 51 12.88 2.12 10.50
C PHE A 51 12.15 1.26 11.54
N ASP A 52 12.27 1.61 12.83
CA ASP A 52 11.60 0.90 13.92
C ASP A 52 10.07 1.11 13.82
N LEU A 53 9.32 0.09 14.18
CA LEU A 53 7.85 0.13 14.11
C LEU A 53 7.30 1.18 15.07
N ARG A 54 6.50 2.09 14.53
CA ARG A 54 5.79 3.11 15.29
C ARG A 54 4.41 3.39 14.72
N LEU A 55 3.40 3.40 15.58
CA LEU A 55 2.08 3.93 15.25
C LEU A 55 2.12 5.45 15.25
N VAL A 56 1.32 6.09 14.38
CA VAL A 56 1.28 7.55 14.23
C VAL A 56 -0.17 8.04 14.30
N PRO A 57 -0.84 7.93 15.47
CA PRO A 57 -2.26 8.27 15.63
C PRO A 57 -2.60 9.70 15.19
N GLU A 58 -1.67 10.65 15.34
CA GLU A 58 -1.83 12.04 14.93
C GLU A 58 -2.05 12.22 13.41
N LYS A 59 -1.73 11.19 12.61
CA LYS A 59 -1.98 11.17 11.17
C LYS A 59 -3.34 10.59 10.77
N LEU A 60 -4.09 9.98 11.69
CA LEU A 60 -5.30 9.22 11.33
C LEU A 60 -6.36 10.10 10.62
N THR A 61 -6.49 11.36 11.01
CA THR A 61 -7.50 12.26 10.43
C THR A 61 -7.03 13.05 9.22
N GLU A 62 -5.79 12.87 8.75
CA GLU A 62 -5.25 13.58 7.57
C GLU A 62 -6.17 13.49 6.34
N PRO A 63 -6.78 12.33 6.01
CA PRO A 63 -7.65 12.23 4.83
C PRO A 63 -8.87 13.16 4.88
N PHE A 64 -9.46 13.39 6.06
CA PHE A 64 -10.59 14.29 6.21
C PHE A 64 -10.24 15.75 5.86
N ALA A 65 -8.96 16.13 6.01
CA ALA A 65 -8.50 17.49 5.73
C ALA A 65 -8.18 17.75 4.24
N TRP A 66 -8.17 16.71 3.38
CA TRP A 66 -7.82 16.86 1.97
C TRP A 66 -9.01 17.32 1.14
N ARG A 67 -8.82 18.41 0.39
CA ARG A 67 -9.91 19.15 -0.28
C ARG A 67 -10.22 18.70 -1.71
N SER A 68 -9.52 17.70 -2.21
CA SER A 68 -9.76 17.15 -3.54
C SER A 68 -9.65 15.63 -3.51
N PRO A 69 -10.41 14.89 -4.33
CA PRO A 69 -10.24 13.45 -4.48
C PRO A 69 -8.79 13.10 -4.81
N LYS A 70 -8.31 11.98 -4.26
CA LYS A 70 -6.93 11.52 -4.42
C LYS A 70 -6.91 10.01 -4.57
N LEU A 71 -5.97 9.51 -5.35
CA LEU A 71 -5.47 8.15 -5.25
C LEU A 71 -4.36 8.14 -4.20
N VAL A 72 -4.52 7.36 -3.14
CA VAL A 72 -3.74 7.45 -1.91
C VAL A 72 -3.05 6.13 -1.62
N PHE A 73 -1.73 6.11 -1.63
CA PHE A 73 -0.98 4.95 -1.17
C PHE A 73 -0.85 4.98 0.35
N VAL A 74 -1.50 4.00 0.98
CA VAL A 74 -1.50 3.81 2.44
C VAL A 74 -0.26 3.02 2.85
N ASN A 75 0.44 3.52 3.87
CA ASN A 75 1.64 2.93 4.44
C ASN A 75 2.79 2.77 3.43
N SER A 76 3.03 3.79 2.60
CA SER A 76 4.20 3.84 1.72
C SER A 76 5.57 3.69 2.42
N MET A 77 5.62 3.81 3.75
CA MET A 77 6.83 3.74 4.56
C MET A 77 6.74 2.69 5.67
N SER A 78 5.81 1.75 5.55
CA SER A 78 5.52 0.70 6.55
C SER A 78 4.67 -0.41 5.92
N ASP A 79 4.13 -1.32 6.73
CA ASP A 79 3.11 -2.30 6.32
C ASP A 79 2.01 -2.29 7.39
N LEU A 80 0.75 -2.09 6.98
CA LEU A 80 -0.38 -1.98 7.92
C LEU A 80 -0.67 -3.31 8.63
N PHE A 81 -0.34 -4.43 8.00
CA PHE A 81 -0.68 -5.78 8.48
C PHE A 81 0.50 -6.45 9.20
N GLN A 82 1.53 -5.69 9.58
CA GLN A 82 2.66 -6.24 10.35
C GLN A 82 2.33 -6.54 11.79
N ASP A 83 2.91 -7.61 12.32
CA ASP A 83 2.56 -8.23 13.60
C ASP A 83 2.46 -7.24 14.76
N GLY A 84 3.34 -6.24 14.82
CA GLY A 84 3.31 -5.22 15.88
C GLY A 84 2.26 -4.10 15.71
N VAL A 85 1.51 -4.06 14.62
CA VAL A 85 0.35 -3.17 14.46
C VAL A 85 -0.87 -3.87 15.04
N PRO A 86 -1.56 -3.32 16.05
CA PRO A 86 -2.77 -3.94 16.61
C PRO A 86 -3.94 -4.00 15.61
N ASP A 87 -4.80 -5.01 15.72
CA ASP A 87 -5.96 -5.20 14.83
C ASP A 87 -6.98 -4.06 14.92
N ASP A 88 -7.19 -3.51 16.12
CA ASP A 88 -8.03 -2.33 16.36
C ASP A 88 -7.43 -1.05 15.73
N TYR A 89 -6.11 -0.95 15.65
CA TYR A 89 -5.47 0.13 14.91
C TYR A 89 -5.66 -0.02 13.39
N ALA A 90 -5.52 -1.24 12.85
CA ALA A 90 -5.80 -1.52 11.44
C ALA A 90 -7.29 -1.27 11.09
N GLU A 91 -8.18 -1.57 12.02
CA GLU A 91 -9.61 -1.23 11.94
C GLU A 91 -9.82 0.28 11.91
N ALA A 92 -9.22 1.03 12.83
CA ALA A 92 -9.32 2.48 12.87
C ALA A 92 -8.84 3.15 11.56
N VAL A 93 -7.70 2.68 11.01
CA VAL A 93 -7.21 3.13 9.68
C VAL A 93 -8.25 2.81 8.59
N SER A 94 -8.87 1.64 8.63
CA SER A 94 -9.89 1.20 7.66
C SER A 94 -11.20 1.98 7.78
N GLN A 95 -11.60 2.38 8.99
CA GLN A 95 -12.76 3.25 9.23
C GLN A 95 -12.57 4.62 8.59
N VAL A 96 -11.37 5.21 8.70
CA VAL A 96 -11.05 6.48 8.02
C VAL A 96 -11.19 6.32 6.50
N MET A 97 -10.66 5.24 5.92
CA MET A 97 -10.76 4.98 4.47
C MET A 97 -12.20 4.79 4.00
N ALA A 98 -13.02 4.11 4.81
CA ALA A 98 -14.44 3.89 4.51
C ALA A 98 -15.26 5.19 4.65
N THR A 99 -14.89 6.07 5.57
CA THR A 99 -15.58 7.35 5.82
C THR A 99 -15.19 8.41 4.79
N ALA A 100 -13.89 8.58 4.53
CA ALA A 100 -13.35 9.51 3.54
C ALA A 100 -13.40 8.94 2.11
N ASN A 101 -14.57 8.45 1.70
CA ASN A 101 -14.79 7.69 0.48
C ASN A 101 -14.68 8.49 -0.83
N TRP A 102 -14.49 9.81 -0.73
CA TRP A 102 -14.11 10.67 -1.86
C TRP A 102 -12.65 10.48 -2.27
N HIS A 103 -11.86 9.70 -1.52
CA HIS A 103 -10.54 9.22 -1.92
C HIS A 103 -10.58 7.74 -2.30
N THR A 104 -9.66 7.36 -3.19
CA THR A 104 -9.35 5.97 -3.49
C THR A 104 -8.08 5.59 -2.76
N TYR A 105 -8.08 4.50 -2.01
CA TYR A 105 -6.96 4.04 -1.21
C TYR A 105 -6.34 2.78 -1.80
N GLN A 106 -5.02 2.76 -1.94
CA GLN A 106 -4.24 1.58 -2.31
C GLN A 106 -3.54 1.09 -1.04
N VAL A 107 -3.91 -0.10 -0.57
CA VAL A 107 -3.27 -0.75 0.58
C VAL A 107 -2.47 -1.93 0.08
N LEU A 108 -1.16 -1.93 0.34
CA LEU A 108 -0.25 -2.97 -0.12
C LEU A 108 0.44 -3.65 1.07
N THR A 109 0.50 -4.98 1.07
CA THR A 109 1.16 -5.73 2.14
C THR A 109 1.91 -6.96 1.60
N LYS A 110 2.87 -7.46 2.40
CA LYS A 110 3.45 -8.80 2.19
C LYS A 110 2.85 -9.85 3.14
N ARG A 111 2.01 -9.44 4.09
CA ARG A 111 1.39 -10.29 5.13
C ARG A 111 -0.02 -10.68 4.75
N SER A 112 -0.10 -11.36 3.61
CA SER A 112 -1.36 -11.67 2.91
C SER A 112 -2.33 -12.56 3.69
N GLU A 113 -1.84 -13.46 4.55
CA GLU A 113 -2.70 -14.28 5.43
C GLU A 113 -3.47 -13.40 6.40
N ARG A 114 -2.75 -12.53 7.12
CA ARG A 114 -3.37 -11.58 8.04
C ARG A 114 -4.31 -10.60 7.35
N LEU A 115 -3.96 -10.13 6.15
CA LEU A 115 -4.88 -9.34 5.32
C LEU A 115 -6.18 -10.11 5.05
N ARG A 116 -6.09 -11.36 4.55
CA ARG A 116 -7.25 -12.20 4.24
C ARG A 116 -8.12 -12.40 5.48
N ASP A 117 -7.52 -12.77 6.61
CA ASP A 117 -8.23 -13.10 7.83
C ASP A 117 -8.94 -11.88 8.41
N LEU A 118 -8.28 -10.71 8.44
CA LEU A 118 -8.89 -9.48 8.90
C LEU A 118 -10.01 -8.99 7.96
N LEU A 119 -9.83 -9.06 6.64
CA LEU A 119 -10.89 -8.71 5.68
C LEU A 119 -12.10 -9.65 5.76
N SER A 120 -11.89 -10.91 6.17
CA SER A 120 -12.96 -11.90 6.34
C SER A 120 -13.70 -11.78 7.67
N ALA A 121 -13.24 -10.89 8.56
CA ALA A 121 -13.83 -10.69 9.88
C ALA A 121 -13.89 -9.19 10.20
N ARG A 122 -12.93 -8.70 10.98
CA ARG A 122 -12.94 -7.36 11.59
C ARG A 122 -13.05 -6.22 10.58
N LEU A 123 -12.50 -6.39 9.38
CA LEU A 123 -12.44 -5.38 8.32
C LEU A 123 -13.43 -5.64 7.19
N GLN A 124 -14.43 -6.52 7.38
CA GLN A 124 -15.41 -6.85 6.34
C GLN A 124 -16.13 -5.59 5.81
N PHE A 125 -16.47 -4.64 6.68
CA PHE A 125 -17.10 -3.37 6.31
C PHE A 125 -16.27 -2.51 5.33
N ALA A 126 -14.94 -2.72 5.31
CA ALA A 126 -13.99 -2.04 4.45
C ALA A 126 -13.62 -2.89 3.22
N ALA A 127 -13.65 -4.22 3.35
CA ALA A 127 -13.40 -5.15 2.25
C ALA A 127 -14.36 -4.93 1.06
N GLU A 128 -15.63 -4.61 1.35
CA GLU A 128 -16.68 -4.42 0.35
C GLU A 128 -16.66 -3.04 -0.34
N ARG A 129 -15.78 -2.12 0.08
CA ARG A 129 -15.73 -0.74 -0.42
C ARG A 129 -14.96 -0.65 -1.74
N GLU A 130 -15.59 -0.11 -2.77
CA GLU A 130 -14.97 0.08 -4.10
C GLU A 130 -13.83 1.11 -4.10
N ASN A 131 -13.81 2.02 -3.13
CA ASN A 131 -12.77 3.03 -2.98
C ASN A 131 -11.55 2.53 -2.20
N ILE A 132 -11.55 1.29 -1.69
CA ILE A 132 -10.41 0.70 -0.97
C ILE A 132 -9.90 -0.49 -1.77
N TRP A 133 -8.70 -0.34 -2.33
CA TRP A 133 -8.03 -1.34 -3.14
C TRP A 133 -7.04 -2.09 -2.26
N TRP A 134 -7.25 -3.39 -2.14
CA TRP A 134 -6.43 -4.27 -1.31
C TRP A 134 -5.47 -5.04 -2.20
N GLY A 135 -4.18 -5.02 -1.86
CA GLY A 135 -3.18 -5.65 -2.69
C GLY A 135 -2.04 -6.30 -1.93
N VAL A 136 -1.37 -7.20 -2.63
CA VAL A 136 -0.22 -7.94 -2.13
C VAL A 136 1.00 -7.71 -3.01
N SER A 137 2.19 -7.68 -2.40
CA SER A 137 3.43 -7.70 -3.18
C SER A 137 3.77 -9.12 -3.64
N VAL A 138 4.26 -9.27 -4.86
CA VAL A 138 4.66 -10.56 -5.45
C VAL A 138 6.06 -10.43 -6.04
N GLU A 139 7.09 -10.75 -5.24
CA GLU A 139 8.48 -10.61 -5.69
C GLU A 139 9.08 -11.84 -6.38
N ASP A 140 8.62 -13.04 -6.02
CA ASP A 140 9.19 -14.32 -6.44
C ASP A 140 8.16 -15.46 -6.34
N ARG A 141 8.54 -16.67 -6.78
CA ARG A 141 7.70 -17.88 -6.72
C ARG A 141 7.48 -18.37 -5.30
N LYS A 142 8.52 -18.35 -4.46
CA LYS A 142 8.50 -18.99 -3.15
C LYS A 142 7.64 -18.23 -2.13
N TYR A 143 7.79 -16.92 -2.09
CA TYR A 143 7.14 -16.04 -1.11
C TYR A 143 6.02 -15.21 -1.74
N GLY A 144 6.17 -14.79 -2.99
CA GLY A 144 5.20 -13.93 -3.68
C GLY A 144 3.96 -14.66 -4.16
N LEU A 145 4.10 -15.75 -4.93
CA LEU A 145 2.96 -16.44 -5.53
C LEU A 145 1.90 -16.92 -4.53
N PRO A 146 2.25 -17.49 -3.35
CA PRO A 146 1.23 -17.89 -2.37
C PRO A 146 0.31 -16.74 -1.94
N ARG A 147 0.81 -15.49 -1.96
CA ARG A 147 0.03 -14.31 -1.56
C ARG A 147 -1.09 -13.97 -2.53
N ILE A 148 -0.94 -14.33 -3.81
CA ILE A 148 -1.99 -14.14 -4.81
C ILE A 148 -3.22 -14.94 -4.38
N GLU A 149 -3.02 -16.19 -3.98
CA GLU A 149 -4.11 -17.06 -3.56
C GLU A 149 -4.79 -16.56 -2.27
N HIS A 150 -4.01 -16.12 -1.28
CA HIS A 150 -4.58 -15.49 -0.08
C HIS A 150 -5.43 -14.25 -0.42
N LEU A 151 -4.99 -13.41 -1.35
CA LEU A 151 -5.75 -12.23 -1.79
C LEU A 151 -7.04 -12.61 -2.53
N ARG A 152 -6.99 -13.66 -3.36
CA ARG A 152 -8.18 -14.18 -4.07
C ARG A 152 -9.23 -14.73 -3.10
N GLN A 153 -8.79 -15.35 -2.00
CA GLN A 153 -9.65 -15.85 -0.93
C GLN A 153 -10.24 -14.73 -0.05
N ALA A 154 -9.61 -13.54 -0.02
CA ALA A 154 -10.13 -12.42 0.76
C ALA A 154 -11.38 -11.81 0.10
N PRO A 155 -12.37 -11.31 0.87
CA PRO A 155 -13.62 -10.72 0.33
C PRO A 155 -13.44 -9.28 -0.20
N ALA A 156 -12.24 -8.94 -0.69
CA ALA A 156 -11.93 -7.60 -1.21
C ALA A 156 -12.67 -7.30 -2.52
N LYS A 157 -13.40 -6.19 -2.58
CA LYS A 157 -14.13 -5.77 -3.80
C LYS A 157 -13.17 -5.42 -4.95
N VAL A 158 -12.05 -4.78 -4.64
CA VAL A 158 -10.98 -4.44 -5.59
C VAL A 158 -9.66 -5.04 -5.10
N ARG A 159 -9.09 -5.93 -5.91
CA ARG A 159 -7.84 -6.66 -5.61
C ARG A 159 -6.75 -6.22 -6.57
N PHE A 160 -5.54 -5.95 -6.09
CA PHE A 160 -4.42 -5.67 -6.99
C PHE A 160 -3.13 -6.39 -6.60
N LEU A 161 -2.29 -6.64 -7.60
CA LEU A 161 -0.95 -7.18 -7.41
C LEU A 161 0.08 -6.08 -7.66
N SER A 162 1.00 -5.90 -6.72
CA SER A 162 2.25 -5.18 -7.00
C SER A 162 3.35 -6.20 -7.13
N ILE A 163 3.68 -6.56 -8.36
CA ILE A 163 4.74 -7.51 -8.68
C ILE A 163 6.07 -6.75 -8.65
N GLU A 164 6.43 -6.34 -7.43
CA GLU A 164 7.53 -5.42 -7.13
C GLU A 164 8.22 -5.72 -5.79
N PRO A 165 9.57 -5.75 -5.78
CA PRO A 165 10.41 -5.85 -6.96
C PRO A 165 10.21 -7.22 -7.65
N LEU A 166 10.09 -7.28 -8.98
CA LEU A 166 10.07 -8.54 -9.71
C LEU A 166 11.50 -9.13 -9.77
N LEU A 167 11.75 -10.20 -9.02
CA LEU A 167 13.09 -10.76 -8.82
C LEU A 167 13.42 -11.94 -9.74
N GLU A 168 12.40 -12.59 -10.28
CA GLU A 168 12.54 -13.75 -11.17
C GLU A 168 11.33 -13.88 -12.08
N ASP A 169 11.38 -14.81 -13.05
CA ASP A 169 10.18 -15.23 -13.76
C ASP A 169 9.23 -15.94 -12.81
N ILE A 170 8.06 -15.39 -12.52
CA ILE A 170 7.07 -16.01 -11.63
C ILE A 170 6.17 -17.03 -12.34
N GLY A 171 6.35 -17.24 -13.65
CA GLY A 171 5.59 -18.23 -14.42
C GLY A 171 4.13 -17.81 -14.66
N ALA A 172 3.26 -18.81 -14.81
CA ALA A 172 1.83 -18.59 -14.99
C ALA A 172 1.15 -18.24 -13.66
N ILE A 173 0.33 -17.19 -13.67
CA ILE A 173 -0.45 -16.73 -12.53
C ILE A 173 -1.94 -16.70 -12.87
N ASP A 174 -2.76 -17.18 -11.94
CA ASP A 174 -4.21 -17.08 -12.04
C ASP A 174 -4.65 -15.68 -11.59
N LEU A 175 -5.09 -14.87 -12.57
CA LEU A 175 -5.53 -13.50 -12.34
C LEU A 175 -7.06 -13.40 -12.16
N SER A 176 -7.76 -14.52 -12.01
CA SER A 176 -9.21 -14.52 -11.77
C SER A 176 -9.55 -13.73 -10.51
N GLY A 177 -10.37 -12.69 -10.66
CA GLY A 177 -10.76 -11.80 -9.56
C GLY A 177 -9.75 -10.71 -9.21
N ILE A 178 -8.61 -10.62 -9.92
CA ILE A 178 -7.64 -9.53 -9.80
C ILE A 178 -8.08 -8.36 -10.68
N SER A 179 -8.10 -7.17 -10.11
CA SER A 179 -8.56 -5.94 -10.76
C SER A 179 -7.43 -5.14 -11.40
N TRP A 180 -6.19 -5.32 -10.96
CA TRP A 180 -5.04 -4.55 -11.44
C TRP A 180 -3.70 -5.23 -11.16
N VAL A 181 -2.75 -5.08 -12.07
CA VAL A 181 -1.38 -5.57 -11.90
C VAL A 181 -0.38 -4.46 -12.18
N ILE A 182 0.52 -4.23 -11.24
CA ILE A 182 1.66 -3.33 -11.34
C ILE A 182 2.93 -4.18 -11.45
N VAL A 183 3.83 -3.85 -12.38
CA VAL A 183 5.14 -4.51 -12.50
C VAL A 183 6.25 -3.47 -12.42
N GLY A 184 7.30 -3.79 -11.66
CA GLY A 184 8.45 -2.92 -11.48
C GLY A 184 9.68 -3.61 -10.90
N GLY A 185 10.85 -3.12 -11.30
CA GLY A 185 12.13 -3.62 -10.83
C GLY A 185 12.60 -3.01 -9.51
N GLU A 186 13.58 -3.66 -8.89
CA GLU A 186 14.20 -3.19 -7.65
C GLU A 186 14.98 -1.89 -7.86
N SER A 187 15.10 -1.11 -6.81
CA SER A 187 15.51 0.29 -6.86
C SER A 187 16.61 0.61 -5.86
N GLY A 188 17.55 1.48 -6.25
CA GLY A 188 18.60 1.97 -5.35
C GLY A 188 19.90 1.16 -5.41
N PRO A 189 20.84 1.41 -4.47
CA PRO A 189 22.11 0.69 -4.43
C PRO A 189 21.90 -0.81 -4.27
N GLY A 190 22.58 -1.61 -5.11
CA GLY A 190 22.45 -3.07 -5.08
C GLY A 190 21.16 -3.62 -5.71
N ALA A 191 20.38 -2.80 -6.43
CA ALA A 191 19.19 -3.25 -7.13
C ALA A 191 19.46 -4.47 -8.03
N ARG A 192 18.69 -5.53 -7.82
CA ARG A 192 18.75 -6.76 -8.62
C ARG A 192 18.11 -6.53 -10.00
N PRO A 193 18.70 -7.11 -11.07
CA PRO A 193 18.22 -6.90 -12.43
C PRO A 193 16.89 -7.60 -12.66
N MET A 194 15.99 -6.93 -13.36
CA MET A 194 14.74 -7.49 -13.89
C MET A 194 14.90 -7.70 -15.40
N LYS A 195 14.43 -8.85 -15.91
CA LYS A 195 14.52 -9.17 -17.35
C LYS A 195 13.24 -8.77 -18.08
N LYS A 196 13.37 -8.36 -19.34
CA LYS A 196 12.25 -7.93 -20.19
C LYS A 196 11.25 -9.06 -20.42
N GLU A 197 11.73 -10.28 -20.59
CA GLU A 197 10.89 -11.43 -20.89
C GLU A 197 9.90 -11.72 -19.76
N TRP A 198 10.29 -11.45 -18.50
CA TRP A 198 9.42 -11.61 -17.33
C TRP A 198 8.27 -10.60 -17.34
N VAL A 199 8.57 -9.33 -17.63
CA VAL A 199 7.58 -8.26 -17.74
C VAL A 199 6.60 -8.53 -18.88
N VAL A 200 7.10 -8.92 -20.05
CA VAL A 200 6.29 -9.26 -21.23
C VAL A 200 5.39 -10.48 -20.96
N SER A 201 5.90 -11.49 -20.25
CA SER A 201 5.11 -12.65 -19.83
C SER A 201 3.92 -12.22 -18.97
N ILE A 202 4.14 -11.41 -17.93
CA ILE A 202 3.07 -10.91 -17.06
C ILE A 202 2.08 -10.04 -17.83
N GLN A 203 2.55 -9.15 -18.70
CA GLN A 203 1.69 -8.31 -19.52
C GLN A 203 0.76 -9.14 -20.40
N ARG A 204 1.28 -10.18 -21.08
CA ARG A 204 0.47 -11.08 -21.91
C ARG A 204 -0.61 -11.78 -21.10
N GLN A 205 -0.28 -12.23 -19.90
CA GLN A 205 -1.25 -12.83 -18.98
C GLN A 205 -2.33 -11.80 -18.58
N CYS A 206 -1.96 -10.57 -18.24
CA CYS A 206 -2.92 -9.51 -17.95
C CYS A 206 -3.88 -9.27 -19.13
N ARG A 207 -3.37 -9.25 -20.37
CA ARG A 207 -4.20 -9.11 -21.58
C ARG A 207 -5.16 -10.28 -21.77
N ALA A 208 -4.71 -11.51 -21.55
CA ALA A 208 -5.55 -12.71 -21.67
C ALA A 208 -6.71 -12.71 -20.67
N TYR A 209 -6.51 -12.17 -19.47
CA TYR A 209 -7.54 -12.04 -18.44
C TYR A 209 -8.34 -10.72 -18.50
N GLY A 210 -7.99 -9.79 -19.39
CA GLY A 210 -8.61 -8.46 -19.45
C GLY A 210 -8.30 -7.58 -18.23
N VAL A 211 -7.17 -7.82 -17.56
CA VAL A 211 -6.75 -7.08 -16.36
C VAL A 211 -5.89 -5.86 -16.74
N PRO A 212 -6.21 -4.66 -16.23
CA PRO A 212 -5.38 -3.47 -16.37
C PRO A 212 -3.93 -3.70 -15.94
N PHE A 213 -2.98 -3.30 -16.78
CA PHE A 213 -1.55 -3.48 -16.58
C PHE A 213 -0.83 -2.13 -16.46
N PHE A 214 -0.09 -1.95 -15.36
CA PHE A 214 0.76 -0.79 -15.12
C PHE A 214 2.23 -1.19 -15.09
N PHE A 215 3.04 -0.66 -16.01
CA PHE A 215 4.48 -0.84 -15.97
C PHE A 215 5.14 0.37 -15.32
N LYS A 216 5.64 0.18 -14.10
CA LYS A 216 6.15 1.29 -13.29
C LYS A 216 7.56 1.69 -13.68
N GLN A 217 8.49 0.75 -13.70
CA GLN A 217 9.90 1.00 -14.04
C GLN A 217 10.74 -0.28 -14.17
N TRP A 218 11.86 -0.20 -14.87
CA TRP A 218 12.88 -1.25 -14.93
C TRP A 218 13.68 -1.42 -13.63
N GLY A 219 13.76 -0.38 -12.80
CA GLY A 219 14.58 -0.36 -11.59
C GLY A 219 16.01 0.13 -11.82
N GLY A 220 16.94 -0.31 -10.97
CA GLY A 220 18.36 0.06 -11.01
C GLY A 220 18.72 1.27 -10.12
N VAL A 221 20.02 1.61 -10.11
CA VAL A 221 20.57 2.69 -9.28
C VAL A 221 20.05 4.07 -9.74
N ARG A 222 19.92 4.27 -11.06
CA ARG A 222 19.37 5.49 -11.66
C ARG A 222 18.03 5.19 -12.33
N LYS A 223 16.96 5.11 -11.52
CA LYS A 223 15.58 4.84 -11.98
C LYS A 223 15.17 5.67 -13.20
N VAL A 224 15.51 6.96 -13.18
CA VAL A 224 15.20 7.91 -14.27
C VAL A 224 15.89 7.55 -15.59
N LYS A 225 17.07 6.91 -15.54
CA LYS A 225 17.85 6.54 -16.73
C LYS A 225 17.26 5.33 -17.46
N HIS A 226 16.63 4.41 -16.74
CA HIS A 226 16.01 3.22 -17.35
C HIS A 226 14.53 3.43 -17.69
N GLY A 227 13.88 4.42 -17.06
CA GLY A 227 12.55 4.86 -17.43
C GLY A 227 11.45 3.83 -17.19
N ARG A 228 10.29 4.09 -17.81
CA ARG A 228 9.07 3.29 -17.71
C ARG A 228 8.53 2.85 -19.06
N GLU A 229 9.37 2.88 -20.09
CA GLU A 229 8.99 2.42 -21.42
C GLU A 229 9.23 0.92 -21.55
N LEU A 230 8.22 0.23 -22.03
CA LEU A 230 8.29 -1.16 -22.47
C LEU A 230 7.91 -1.16 -23.95
N ASP A 231 8.84 -1.58 -24.81
CA ASP A 231 8.64 -1.55 -26.26
C ASP A 231 8.26 -0.17 -26.81
N GLY A 232 8.92 0.88 -26.32
CA GLY A 232 8.78 2.26 -26.82
C GLY A 232 7.49 2.97 -26.41
N ARG A 233 6.75 2.45 -25.43
CA ARG A 233 5.58 3.14 -24.86
C ARG A 233 5.44 2.90 -23.36
N THR A 234 4.65 3.75 -22.70
CA THR A 234 4.26 3.58 -21.31
C THR A 234 2.98 2.75 -21.20
N TYR A 235 2.80 2.11 -20.04
CA TYR A 235 1.59 1.36 -19.70
C TYR A 235 1.09 1.88 -18.36
N ASP A 236 0.09 2.75 -18.39
CA ASP A 236 -0.41 3.49 -17.23
C ASP A 236 -1.91 3.18 -16.97
N GLU A 237 -2.30 1.91 -17.08
CA GLU A 237 -3.70 1.49 -16.94
C GLU A 237 -4.10 1.33 -15.47
N TYR A 238 -5.38 1.57 -15.16
CA TYR A 238 -5.97 1.45 -13.82
C TYR A 238 -7.36 0.80 -13.89
N PRO A 239 -7.84 0.20 -12.79
CA PRO A 239 -9.25 -0.05 -12.59
C PRO A 239 -10.06 1.25 -12.70
N ARG A 240 -11.34 1.10 -13.03
CA ARG A 240 -12.29 2.21 -12.90
C ARG A 240 -12.31 2.71 -11.46
N ARG A 241 -12.08 4.01 -11.27
CA ARG A 241 -12.19 4.67 -9.97
C ARG A 241 -13.62 5.12 -9.72
N VAL A 242 -14.11 4.86 -8.52
CA VAL A 242 -15.32 5.49 -8.00
C VAL A 242 -14.93 6.87 -7.48
N VAL A 243 -15.66 7.90 -7.92
CA VAL A 243 -15.46 9.27 -7.47
C VAL A 243 -16.71 9.69 -6.72
N ALA A 244 -16.61 9.81 -5.40
CA ALA A 244 -17.64 10.41 -4.57
C ALA A 244 -17.40 11.93 -4.45
N PRO A 245 -18.47 12.76 -4.34
CA PRO A 245 -18.32 14.19 -4.10
C PRO A 245 -17.61 14.44 -2.77
N VAL A 246 -16.72 15.43 -2.75
CA VAL A 246 -16.05 15.86 -1.51
C VAL A 246 -17.06 16.63 -0.65
N PRO A 247 -17.26 16.25 0.63
CA PRO A 247 -18.11 17.01 1.54
C PRO A 247 -17.60 18.43 1.79
N ASP A 248 -18.47 19.29 2.30
CA ASP A 248 -18.06 20.62 2.74
C ASP A 248 -17.13 20.56 3.98
N ARG A 249 -16.52 21.71 4.31
CA ARG A 249 -15.54 21.80 5.39
C ARG A 249 -16.11 21.47 6.77
N ILE A 250 -17.36 21.84 7.03
CA ILE A 250 -18.02 21.60 8.31
C ILE A 250 -18.20 20.10 8.47
N ARG A 251 -18.67 19.43 7.41
CA ARG A 251 -18.86 17.98 7.41
C ARG A 251 -17.54 17.22 7.55
N CYS A 252 -16.48 17.64 6.85
CA CYS A 252 -15.16 17.03 7.00
C CYS A 252 -14.58 17.21 8.42
N ALA A 253 -14.78 18.37 9.04
CA ALA A 253 -14.36 18.61 10.42
C ALA A 253 -15.12 17.72 11.40
N ALA A 254 -16.44 17.58 11.21
CA ALA A 254 -17.27 16.69 12.02
C ALA A 254 -16.81 15.23 11.92
N PHE A 255 -16.51 14.71 10.71
CA PHE A 255 -15.97 13.36 10.55
C PHE A 255 -14.66 13.14 11.33
N ALA A 256 -13.78 14.13 11.33
CA ALA A 256 -12.53 14.05 12.08
C ALA A 256 -12.77 14.04 13.60
N GLU A 257 -13.67 14.89 14.09
CA GLU A 257 -14.03 14.96 15.51
C GLU A 257 -14.71 13.69 16.00
N ASP A 258 -15.73 13.21 15.28
CA ASP A 258 -16.45 11.98 15.57
C ASP A 258 -15.49 10.78 15.63
N PHE A 259 -14.60 10.68 14.64
CA PHE A 259 -13.57 9.64 14.60
C PHE A 259 -12.64 9.72 15.82
N LEU A 260 -12.12 10.91 16.16
CA LEU A 260 -11.20 11.06 17.30
C LEU A 260 -11.87 10.74 18.63
N ASN A 261 -13.14 11.09 18.80
CA ASN A 261 -13.91 10.77 19.99
C ASN A 261 -14.08 9.24 20.14
N SER A 262 -14.46 8.56 19.06
CA SER A 262 -14.54 7.09 19.02
C SER A 262 -13.18 6.43 19.29
N PHE A 263 -12.13 6.89 18.61
CA PHE A 263 -10.78 6.35 18.74
C PHE A 263 -10.22 6.48 20.16
N ARG A 264 -10.42 7.63 20.82
CA ARG A 264 -10.03 7.82 22.23
C ARG A 264 -10.77 6.85 23.16
N GLY A 265 -12.06 6.59 22.90
CA GLY A 265 -12.84 5.61 23.65
C GLY A 265 -12.27 4.19 23.52
N MET A 266 -11.85 3.78 22.32
CA MET A 266 -11.19 2.49 22.09
C MET A 266 -9.84 2.39 22.82
N VAL A 267 -8.98 3.41 22.68
CA VAL A 267 -7.66 3.44 23.33
C VAL A 267 -7.75 3.47 24.86
N ALA A 268 -8.79 4.06 25.43
CA ALA A 268 -8.99 4.06 26.88
C ALA A 268 -9.48 2.70 27.43
N GLY A 269 -10.16 1.90 26.62
CA GLY A 269 -10.67 0.57 27.00
C GLY A 269 -9.69 -0.57 26.72
N THR A 270 -8.76 -0.40 25.77
CA THR A 270 -7.70 -1.35 25.44
C THR A 270 -6.40 -0.88 26.07
N SER A 271 -5.60 -1.76 26.68
CA SER A 271 -4.24 -1.42 27.10
C SER A 271 -3.30 -1.25 25.90
N MET A 272 -3.59 -0.31 25.00
CA MET A 272 -2.67 0.16 23.98
C MET A 272 -1.54 0.88 24.70
N VAL A 273 -0.60 0.08 25.20
CA VAL A 273 0.64 0.50 25.84
C VAL A 273 1.27 1.54 24.92
N GLN A 274 1.63 2.68 25.53
CA GLN A 274 2.53 3.66 24.97
C GLN A 274 3.81 2.95 24.51
N VAL A 275 3.88 2.56 23.24
CA VAL A 275 5.15 2.23 22.61
C VAL A 275 5.71 3.55 22.10
N GLY A 276 6.44 4.23 22.99
CA GLY A 276 7.13 5.47 22.66
C GLY A 276 7.59 6.27 23.88
N ALA A 277 8.73 5.87 24.44
CA ALA A 277 9.75 6.82 24.87
C ALA A 277 10.92 6.69 23.89
#